data_AF-A0A4Q1EXS6-F1
#
_entry.id   AF-A0A4Q1EXS6-F1
#
_cell.length_a   1.000
_cell.length_b   1.000
_cell.length_c   1.000
_cell.angle_alpha   90.00
_cell.angle_beta   90.00
_cell.angle_gamma   90.00
#
_symmetry.space_group_name_H-M   'P 1'
#
loop_
_entity.id
_entity.type
_entity.pdbx_description
1 polymer ?
#
loop_
_entity_poly.entity_id
_entity_poly.type
_entity_poly.pdbx_seq_one_letter_code
_entity_poly.pdbx_strand_id
1 'polypeptide(L)'
;AKETVTTITNNNNGSYTYANEAGDNVTIDVVGDVATNFETIINNPAVTNVLNNFVTKSEGTVSFNSTTNEFTYTDASGATQVVNINEIVKGNETITTLDKNAANDGKYVYKSENDTETTIDVVADVVNNASTIINDPKFVTELTQFVD
;
A
#
# COMPACT_ATOMS: atom_id res chain seq x y z
N ALA A 1 -13.45 -69.18 -15.32
CA ALA A 1 -12.30 -68.26 -15.29
C ALA A 1 -11.65 -68.37 -13.92
N LYS A 2 -10.32 -68.29 -13.82
CA LYS A 2 -9.61 -68.31 -12.53
C LYS A 2 -9.44 -66.85 -12.12
N GLU A 3 -10.04 -66.45 -11.00
CA GLU A 3 -9.83 -65.12 -10.43
C GLU A 3 -8.40 -65.02 -9.89
N THR A 4 -7.76 -63.88 -10.12
CA THR A 4 -6.45 -63.55 -9.55
C THR A 4 -6.64 -62.54 -8.43
N VAL A 5 -5.91 -62.72 -7.33
CA VAL A 5 -5.85 -61.72 -6.26
C VAL A 5 -4.91 -60.62 -6.71
N THR A 6 -5.42 -59.41 -6.87
CA THR A 6 -4.60 -58.23 -7.16
C THR A 6 -4.04 -57.66 -5.87
N THR A 7 -2.72 -57.47 -5.81
CA THR A 7 -2.04 -56.85 -4.67
C THR A 7 -1.47 -55.51 -5.06
N ILE A 8 -1.82 -54.47 -4.29
CA ILE A 8 -1.19 -53.16 -4.38
C ILE A 8 -0.19 -53.05 -3.23
N THR A 9 1.06 -52.72 -3.55
CA THR A 9 2.14 -52.56 -2.58
C THR A 9 2.38 -51.06 -2.34
N ASN A 10 2.34 -50.64 -1.08
CA ASN A 10 2.73 -49.28 -0.69
C ASN A 10 4.26 -49.20 -0.60
N ASN A 11 4.86 -48.25 -1.31
CA ASN A 11 6.31 -48.05 -1.36
C ASN A 11 6.82 -47.11 -0.23
N ASN A 12 5.94 -46.64 0.66
CA ASN A 12 6.20 -45.73 1.78
C ASN A 12 6.81 -44.36 1.40
N ASN A 13 6.70 -43.98 0.13
CA ASN A 13 7.15 -42.69 -0.40
C ASN A 13 6.02 -41.93 -1.11
N GLY A 14 4.76 -42.34 -0.89
CA GLY A 14 3.59 -41.78 -1.58
C GLY A 14 3.33 -42.35 -2.97
N SER A 15 4.06 -43.40 -3.36
CA SER A 15 3.80 -44.20 -4.56
C SER A 15 3.33 -45.62 -4.20
N TYR A 16 2.59 -46.23 -5.12
CA TYR A 16 2.11 -47.60 -5.04
C TYR A 16 2.48 -48.38 -6.30
N THR A 17 2.78 -49.67 -6.13
CA THR A 17 3.06 -50.58 -7.25
C THR A 17 2.08 -51.73 -7.25
N TYR A 18 1.50 -52.04 -8.41
CA TYR A 18 0.72 -53.26 -8.62
C TYR A 18 1.19 -53.96 -9.89
N ALA A 19 1.17 -55.30 -9.89
CA ALA A 19 1.44 -56.10 -11.08
C ALA A 19 0.15 -56.27 -11.88
N ASN A 20 0.16 -55.92 -13.16
CA ASN A 20 -0.99 -56.11 -14.05
C ASN A 20 -1.16 -57.60 -14.45
N GLU A 21 -2.19 -57.88 -15.24
CA GLU A 21 -2.51 -59.23 -15.70
C GLU A 21 -1.44 -59.84 -16.62
N ALA A 22 -0.54 -59.02 -17.18
CA ALA A 22 0.62 -59.45 -17.96
C ALA A 22 1.87 -59.68 -17.09
N GLY A 23 1.83 -59.35 -15.80
CA GLY A 23 2.95 -59.44 -14.86
C GLY A 23 3.85 -58.20 -14.83
N ASP A 24 3.50 -57.13 -15.55
CA ASP A 24 4.27 -55.88 -15.52
C ASP A 24 3.91 -55.03 -14.30
N ASN A 25 4.92 -54.40 -13.70
CA ASN A 25 4.71 -53.48 -12.60
C ASN A 25 4.24 -52.11 -13.12
N VAL A 26 3.07 -51.69 -12.67
CA VAL A 26 2.54 -50.35 -12.89
C VAL A 26 2.73 -49.53 -11.61
N THR A 27 3.20 -48.29 -11.78
CA THR A 27 3.42 -47.36 -10.67
C THR A 27 2.34 -46.30 -10.67
N ILE A 28 1.71 -46.10 -9.51
CA ILE A 28 0.81 -44.98 -9.24
C ILE A 28 1.61 -44.00 -8.37
N ASP A 29 1.90 -42.83 -8.90
CA ASP A 29 2.71 -41.81 -8.21
C ASP A 29 1.81 -40.66 -7.75
N VAL A 30 1.24 -40.80 -6.55
CA VAL A 30 0.31 -39.79 -6.00
C VAL A 30 1.04 -38.47 -5.74
N VAL A 31 2.30 -38.53 -5.30
CA VAL A 31 3.09 -37.32 -5.02
C VAL A 31 3.44 -36.61 -6.32
N GLY A 32 3.87 -37.36 -7.34
CA GLY A 32 4.11 -36.83 -8.68
C GLY A 32 2.86 -36.22 -9.30
N ASP A 33 1.70 -36.87 -9.15
CA ASP A 33 0.42 -36.34 -9.62
C ASP A 33 0.02 -35.05 -8.89
N VAL A 34 0.18 -34.98 -7.57
CA VAL A 34 -0.08 -33.77 -6.79
C VAL A 34 0.85 -32.63 -7.21
N ALA A 35 2.15 -32.91 -7.41
CA ALA A 35 3.11 -31.91 -7.86
C ALA A 35 2.78 -31.40 -9.27
N THR A 36 2.44 -32.31 -10.19
CA THR A 36 2.09 -31.98 -11.57
C THR A 36 0.81 -31.16 -11.65
N ASN A 37 -0.18 -31.50 -10.83
CA ASN A 37 -1.49 -30.84 -10.82
C ASN A 37 -1.58 -29.70 -9.79
N PHE A 38 -0.44 -29.25 -9.22
CA PHE A 38 -0.44 -28.34 -8.08
C PHE A 38 -1.17 -27.03 -8.37
N GLU A 39 -0.98 -26.45 -9.57
CA GLU A 39 -1.68 -25.23 -9.98
C GLU A 39 -3.21 -25.40 -9.96
N THR A 40 -3.73 -26.50 -10.51
CA THR A 40 -5.16 -26.83 -10.46
C THR A 40 -5.65 -27.01 -9.03
N ILE A 41 -4.85 -27.67 -8.18
CA ILE A 41 -5.18 -27.92 -6.78
C ILE A 41 -5.28 -26.62 -5.99
N ILE A 42 -4.29 -25.71 -6.11
CA ILE A 42 -4.29 -24.45 -5.36
C ILE A 42 -5.32 -23.44 -5.87
N ASN A 43 -5.74 -23.54 -7.14
CA ASN A 43 -6.80 -22.72 -7.71
C ASN A 43 -8.21 -23.21 -7.30
N ASN A 44 -8.33 -24.36 -6.64
CA ASN A 44 -9.59 -24.78 -6.05
C ASN A 44 -9.91 -23.91 -4.82
N PRO A 45 -11.05 -23.16 -4.81
CA PRO A 45 -11.37 -22.24 -3.72
C PRO A 45 -11.40 -22.88 -2.34
N ALA A 46 -11.80 -24.16 -2.23
CA ALA A 46 -11.80 -24.85 -0.95
C ALA A 46 -10.38 -25.06 -0.41
N VAL A 47 -9.42 -25.42 -1.28
CA VAL A 47 -8.01 -25.58 -0.92
C VAL A 47 -7.40 -24.22 -0.59
N THR A 48 -7.64 -23.21 -1.43
CA THR A 48 -7.16 -21.84 -1.19
C THR A 48 -7.65 -21.30 0.16
N ASN A 49 -8.92 -21.51 0.50
CA ASN A 49 -9.48 -21.05 1.78
C ASN A 49 -8.83 -21.75 2.99
N VAL A 50 -8.57 -23.05 2.89
CA VAL A 50 -7.86 -23.79 3.93
C VAL A 50 -6.43 -23.29 4.07
N LEU A 51 -5.71 -23.12 2.96
CA LEU A 51 -4.34 -22.59 2.97
C LEU A 51 -4.29 -21.17 3.53
N ASN A 52 -5.23 -20.31 3.17
CA ASN A 52 -5.35 -18.96 3.71
C ASN A 52 -5.45 -18.98 5.24
N ASN A 53 -6.14 -19.95 5.85
CA ASN A 53 -6.18 -20.07 7.31
C ASN A 53 -4.83 -20.40 7.95
N PHE A 54 -3.93 -21.09 7.24
CA PHE A 54 -2.59 -21.39 7.74
C PHE A 54 -1.63 -20.23 7.50
N VAL A 55 -1.65 -19.65 6.29
CA VAL A 55 -0.75 -18.56 5.90
C VAL A 55 -1.05 -17.28 6.66
N THR A 56 -2.32 -16.99 6.96
CA THR A 56 -2.73 -15.79 7.72
C THR A 56 -2.55 -15.94 9.23
N LYS A 57 -2.35 -17.17 9.76
CA LYS A 57 -2.23 -17.41 11.21
C LYS A 57 -0.79 -17.52 11.72
N SER A 58 0.22 -17.53 10.85
CA SER A 58 1.60 -17.41 11.33
C SER A 58 1.86 -15.98 11.83
N GLU A 59 2.36 -15.87 13.06
CA GLU A 59 2.85 -14.61 13.61
C GLU A 59 3.80 -13.94 12.60
N GLY A 60 3.63 -12.64 12.40
CA GLY A 60 4.48 -11.84 11.52
C GLY A 60 4.16 -11.94 10.02
N THR A 61 3.17 -12.72 9.59
CA THR A 61 2.66 -12.61 8.20
C THR A 61 2.09 -11.22 8.00
N VAL A 62 2.59 -10.48 7.00
CA VAL A 62 2.06 -9.18 6.59
C VAL A 62 1.34 -9.34 5.26
N SER A 63 0.11 -8.82 5.15
CA SER A 63 -0.63 -8.68 3.90
C SER A 63 -0.99 -7.22 3.62
N PHE A 64 -1.00 -6.84 2.35
CA PHE A 64 -1.40 -5.51 1.90
C PHE A 64 -2.74 -5.57 1.15
N ASN A 65 -3.69 -4.75 1.58
CA ASN A 65 -4.93 -4.51 0.86
C ASN A 65 -4.86 -3.18 0.10
N SER A 66 -4.73 -3.24 -1.23
CA SER A 66 -4.62 -2.07 -2.11
C SER A 66 -5.92 -1.29 -2.28
N THR A 67 -7.07 -1.84 -1.88
CA THR A 67 -8.35 -1.13 -1.94
C THR A 67 -8.54 -0.22 -0.72
N THR A 68 -8.10 -0.69 0.47
CA THR A 68 -8.22 0.07 1.71
C THR A 68 -6.93 0.80 2.11
N ASN A 69 -5.80 0.51 1.44
CA ASN A 69 -4.45 0.98 1.80
C ASN A 69 -4.04 0.56 3.22
N GLU A 70 -4.29 -0.70 3.57
CA GLU A 70 -4.01 -1.25 4.89
C GLU A 70 -2.99 -2.38 4.80
N PHE A 71 -2.00 -2.35 5.68
CA PHE A 71 -1.27 -3.56 6.03
C PHE A 71 -1.99 -4.25 7.18
N THR A 72 -2.05 -5.57 7.15
CA THR A 72 -2.50 -6.38 8.28
C THR A 72 -1.43 -7.38 8.67
N TYR A 73 -1.26 -7.62 9.96
CA TYR A 73 -0.35 -8.66 10.45
C TYR A 73 -0.95 -9.44 11.61
N THR A 74 -0.48 -10.67 11.81
CA THR A 74 -0.86 -11.49 12.97
C THR A 74 0.18 -11.33 14.07
N ASP A 75 -0.24 -10.92 15.27
CA ASP A 75 0.66 -10.75 16.41
C ASP A 75 0.93 -12.06 17.17
N ALA A 76 1.75 -12.00 18.23
CA ALA A 76 2.13 -13.15 19.06
C ALA A 76 0.93 -13.83 19.76
N SER A 77 -0.22 -13.15 19.86
CA SER A 77 -1.45 -13.72 20.42
C SER A 77 -2.32 -14.43 19.36
N GLY A 78 -1.94 -14.32 18.09
CA GLY A 78 -2.73 -14.80 16.96
C GLY A 78 -3.83 -13.81 16.52
N ALA A 79 -3.82 -12.58 17.03
CA ALA A 79 -4.78 -11.55 16.65
C ALA A 79 -4.31 -10.79 15.41
N THR A 80 -5.25 -10.46 14.52
CA THR A 80 -4.97 -9.59 13.37
C THR A 80 -4.92 -8.14 13.82
N GLN A 81 -3.83 -7.48 13.49
CA GLN A 81 -3.58 -6.07 13.70
C GLN A 81 -3.58 -5.33 12.36
N VAL A 82 -4.04 -4.09 12.37
CA VAL A 82 -4.17 -3.24 11.18
C VAL A 82 -3.24 -2.04 11.28
N VAL A 83 -2.55 -1.74 10.19
CA VAL A 83 -1.74 -0.54 10.01
C VAL A 83 -2.33 0.22 8.81
N ASN A 84 -3.12 1.26 9.10
CA ASN A 84 -3.81 2.04 8.08
C ASN A 84 -2.91 3.16 7.56
N ILE A 85 -2.49 3.06 6.29
CA ILE A 85 -1.55 4.03 5.69
C ILE A 85 -2.19 5.41 5.59
N ASN A 86 -3.50 5.50 5.33
CA ASN A 86 -4.19 6.78 5.21
C ASN A 86 -4.17 7.54 6.53
N GLU A 87 -4.31 6.85 7.66
CA GLU A 87 -4.24 7.46 8.99
C GLU A 87 -2.82 7.94 9.32
N ILE A 88 -1.80 7.13 9.00
CA ILE A 88 -0.40 7.52 9.18
C ILE A 88 -0.08 8.77 8.36
N VAL A 89 -0.41 8.77 7.05
CA VAL A 89 -0.15 9.90 6.18
C VAL A 89 -0.85 11.16 6.68
N LYS A 90 -2.14 11.08 7.04
CA LYS A 90 -2.88 12.22 7.58
C LYS A 90 -2.33 12.69 8.93
N GLY A 91 -1.92 11.77 9.80
CA GLY A 91 -1.34 12.10 11.12
C GLY A 91 0.06 12.71 11.05
N ASN A 92 0.79 12.46 9.95
CA ASN A 92 2.14 12.97 9.73
C ASN A 92 2.21 14.09 8.69
N GLU A 93 1.10 14.47 8.08
CA GLU A 93 1.03 15.62 7.17
C GLU A 93 1.27 16.92 7.94
N THR A 94 2.14 17.77 7.42
CA THR A 94 2.38 19.11 7.98
C THR A 94 1.42 20.12 7.38
N ILE A 95 0.84 20.97 8.21
CA ILE A 95 -0.07 22.03 7.78
C ILE A 95 0.62 23.37 7.96
N THR A 96 0.68 24.16 6.90
CA THR A 96 1.06 25.57 6.92
C THR A 96 -0.11 26.44 6.52
N THR A 97 -0.23 27.64 7.08
CA THR A 97 -1.30 28.58 6.67
C THR A 97 -0.72 29.93 6.25
N LEU A 98 -1.45 30.64 5.40
CA LEU A 98 -1.20 32.03 5.05
C LEU A 98 -2.53 32.75 5.08
N ASP A 99 -2.78 33.45 6.18
CA ASP A 99 -4.06 34.10 6.43
C ASP A 99 -3.89 35.61 6.42
N LYS A 100 -4.94 36.33 6.01
CA LYS A 100 -4.99 37.79 6.20
C LYS A 100 -5.02 38.08 7.69
N ASN A 101 -4.24 39.06 8.13
CA ASN A 101 -4.36 39.56 9.49
C ASN A 101 -5.79 40.07 9.75
N ALA A 102 -6.29 39.86 10.97
CA ALA A 102 -7.64 40.25 11.38
C ALA A 102 -7.95 41.75 11.16
N ALA A 103 -6.95 42.62 11.19
CA ALA A 103 -7.11 44.05 10.94
C ALA A 103 -7.37 44.39 9.46
N ASN A 104 -7.10 43.45 8.53
CA ASN A 104 -7.16 43.67 7.08
C ASN A 104 -6.39 44.92 6.64
N ASP A 105 -5.27 45.20 7.30
CA ASP A 105 -4.39 46.35 7.11
C ASP A 105 -3.26 46.06 6.10
N GLY A 106 -3.44 45.04 5.26
CA GLY A 106 -2.45 44.59 4.29
C GLY A 106 -1.35 43.69 4.86
N LYS A 107 -1.45 43.28 6.13
CA LYS A 107 -0.59 42.25 6.73
C LYS A 107 -1.17 40.85 6.53
N TYR A 108 -0.29 39.87 6.40
CA TYR A 108 -0.60 38.45 6.40
C TYR A 108 0.18 37.75 7.51
N VAL A 109 -0.40 36.70 8.07
CA VAL A 109 0.27 35.83 9.04
C VAL A 109 0.49 34.49 8.37
N TYR A 110 1.75 34.17 8.13
CA TYR A 110 2.18 32.83 7.73
C TYR A 110 2.46 32.02 9.00
N LYS A 111 1.88 30.81 9.09
CA LYS A 111 2.16 29.86 10.16
C LYS A 111 2.86 28.64 9.58
N SER A 112 4.10 28.39 9.99
CA SER A 112 4.88 27.22 9.57
C SER A 112 4.49 25.95 10.32
N GLU A 113 5.01 24.80 9.87
CA GLU A 113 4.73 23.48 10.44
C GLU A 113 5.16 23.29 11.91
N ASN A 114 5.99 24.19 12.44
CA ASN A 114 6.44 24.21 13.83
C ASN A 114 5.69 25.25 14.70
N ASP A 115 4.51 25.69 14.25
CA ASP A 115 3.67 26.71 14.87
C ASP A 115 4.31 28.11 14.99
N THR A 116 5.43 28.37 14.30
CA THR A 116 6.02 29.71 14.25
C THR A 116 5.21 30.61 13.33
N GLU A 117 4.80 31.77 13.84
CA GLU A 117 4.12 32.79 13.05
C GLU A 117 5.11 33.83 12.53
N THR A 118 5.01 34.12 11.24
CA THR A 118 5.73 35.20 10.57
C THR A 118 4.73 36.19 10.00
N THR A 119 4.83 37.46 10.40
CA THR A 119 4.02 38.52 9.81
C THR A 119 4.70 39.03 8.54
N ILE A 120 3.96 39.00 7.44
CA ILE A 120 4.33 39.61 6.17
C ILE A 120 3.57 40.93 6.07
N ASP A 121 4.30 42.04 5.98
CA ASP A 121 3.72 43.38 5.88
C ASP A 121 3.89 43.94 4.46
N VAL A 122 2.91 43.66 3.61
CA VAL A 122 2.96 44.06 2.20
C VAL A 122 2.96 45.58 2.07
N VAL A 123 2.26 46.30 2.95
CA VAL A 123 2.18 47.76 2.90
C VAL A 123 3.53 48.36 3.25
N ALA A 124 4.18 47.88 4.32
CA ALA A 124 5.51 48.34 4.67
C ALA A 124 6.53 48.02 3.57
N ASP A 125 6.47 46.83 2.97
CA ASP A 125 7.36 46.47 1.86
C ASP A 125 7.19 47.40 0.66
N VAL A 126 5.95 47.74 0.29
CA VAL A 126 5.67 48.71 -0.80
C VAL A 126 6.21 50.09 -0.45
N VAL A 127 5.97 50.57 0.78
CA VAL A 127 6.46 51.88 1.23
C VAL A 127 7.99 51.92 1.23
N ASN A 128 8.65 50.89 1.75
CA ASN A 128 10.11 50.80 1.82
C ASN A 128 10.76 50.73 0.42
N ASN A 129 10.08 50.10 -0.54
CA ASN A 129 10.56 49.99 -1.92
C ASN A 129 10.02 51.10 -2.84
N ALA A 130 9.32 52.11 -2.31
CA ALA A 130 8.61 53.11 -3.10
C ALA A 130 9.51 53.82 -4.11
N SER A 131 10.74 54.18 -3.75
CA SER A 131 11.68 54.84 -4.67
C SER A 131 12.05 53.94 -5.87
N THR A 132 12.21 52.64 -5.65
CA THR A 132 12.48 51.70 -6.76
C THR A 132 11.25 51.57 -7.65
N ILE A 133 10.06 51.43 -7.04
CA ILE A 133 8.79 51.27 -7.75
C ILE A 133 8.49 52.50 -8.63
N ILE A 134 8.61 53.71 -8.05
CA ILE A 134 8.28 54.97 -8.75
C ILE A 134 9.27 55.27 -9.89
N ASN A 135 10.51 54.78 -9.81
CA ASN A 135 11.50 54.97 -10.86
C ASN A 135 11.48 53.87 -11.93
N ASP A 136 10.61 52.86 -11.81
CA ASP A 136 10.46 51.85 -12.86
C ASP A 136 9.84 52.48 -14.14
N PRO A 137 10.51 52.41 -15.31
CA PRO A 137 10.03 53.06 -16.52
C PRO A 137 8.64 52.61 -16.99
N LYS A 138 8.24 51.37 -16.71
CA LYS A 138 6.90 50.88 -17.05
C LYS A 138 5.85 51.53 -16.16
N PHE A 139 6.11 51.55 -14.85
CA PHE A 139 5.21 52.20 -13.89
C PHE A 139 5.03 53.69 -14.21
N VAL A 140 6.12 54.39 -14.55
CA VAL A 140 6.07 55.81 -14.97
C VAL A 140 5.27 55.99 -16.25
N THR A 141 5.49 55.15 -17.26
CA THR A 141 4.77 55.24 -18.55
C THR A 141 3.27 55.07 -18.37
N GLU A 142 2.85 54.10 -17.56
CA GLU A 142 1.44 53.90 -17.24
C GLU A 142 0.86 55.06 -16.45
N LEU A 143 1.60 55.59 -15.46
CA LEU A 143 1.13 56.73 -14.66
C LEU A 143 0.87 57.98 -15.51
N THR A 144 1.75 58.28 -16.48
CA THR A 144 1.60 59.42 -17.39
C THR A 144 0.30 59.36 -18.20
N GLN A 145 -0.19 58.16 -18.54
CA GLN A 145 -1.47 57.98 -19.25
C GLN A 145 -2.71 58.40 -18.43
N PHE A 146 -2.56 58.57 -17.11
CA PHE A 146 -3.66 59.01 -16.23
C PHE A 146 -3.63 60.50 -15.89
N VAL A 147 -2.50 61.18 -16.13
CA VAL A 147 -2.32 62.60 -15.81
C VAL A 147 -2.37 63.53 -17.03
N ASP A 148 -2.33 62.96 -18.24
CA ASP A 148 -2.55 63.65 -19.52
C ASP A 148 -3.99 63.43 -20.04
#